data_AF-W2D1L8-F1
#
_entry.id   AF-W2D1L8-F1
#
_cell.length_a   1.000
_cell.length_b   1.000
_cell.length_c   1.000
_cell.angle_alpha   90.00
_cell.angle_beta   90.00
_cell.angle_gamma   90.00
#
_symmetry.space_group_name_H-M   'P 1'
#
loop_
_entity.id
_entity.type
_entity.pdbx_description
1 polymer ?
#
loop_
_entity_poly.entity_id
_entity_poly.type
_entity_poly.pdbx_seq_one_letter_code
_entity_poly.pdbx_strand_id
1 'polypeptide(L)' 'MDKHFKLTEETIVNEAGRKLRQIECTRDFKFAQAGELGGFIDKEENLGSEAWVDEGAQVWGEAK' A
#
# COMPACT_ATOMS: atom_id res chain seq x y z
N MET A 1 -10.81 -2.53 11.47
CA MET A 1 -10.73 -3.24 10.18
C MET A 1 -9.34 -3.85 10.15
N ASP A 2 -9.23 -5.17 10.10
CA ASP A 2 -7.93 -5.84 10.05
C ASP A 2 -7.35 -5.70 8.64
N LYS A 3 -6.26 -4.94 8.50
CA LYS A 3 -5.56 -4.76 7.23
C LYS A 3 -4.42 -5.77 7.12
N HIS A 4 -4.23 -6.34 5.93
CA HIS A 4 -3.15 -7.29 5.67
C HIS A 4 -1.84 -6.59 5.32
N PHE A 5 -1.72 -5.29 5.62
CA PHE A 5 -0.53 -4.50 5.37
C PHE A 5 -0.29 -3.50 6.50
N LYS A 6 0.96 -3.06 6.62
CA LYS A 6 1.40 -1.90 7.40
C LYS A 6 2.11 -0.92 6.48
N LEU A 7 2.15 0.35 6.88
CA LEU A 7 2.93 1.37 6.18
C LEU A 7 4.40 1.28 6.61
N THR A 8 5.33 1.36 5.67
CA THR A 8 6.78 1.42 5.96
C THR A 8 7.23 2.87 6.17
N GLU A 9 8.52 3.09 6.43
CA GLU A 9 9.10 4.44 6.45
C GLU A 9 9.44 4.96 5.05
N GLU A 10 9.44 4.11 4.03
CA GLU A 10 9.77 4.46 2.65
C GLU A 10 8.65 5.29 2.02
N THR A 11 9.01 6.43 1.45
CA THR A 11 8.05 7.37 0.87
C THR A 11 8.55 7.97 -0.44
N ILE A 12 7.62 8.18 -1.36
CA ILE A 12 7.87 8.87 -2.63
C ILE A 12 6.95 10.09 -2.76
N VAL A 13 7.32 11.02 -3.64
CA VAL A 13 6.41 12.04 -4.15
C VAL A 13 6.10 11.69 -5.59
N ASN A 14 4.82 11.45 -5.90
CA ASN A 14 4.42 11.11 -7.26
C ASN A 14 4.39 12.34 -8.19
N GLU A 15 4.12 12.13 -9.48
CA GLU A 15 4.06 13.20 -10.49
C GLU A 15 3.00 14.27 -10.17
N ALA A 16 1.97 13.92 -9.38
CA ALA A 16 0.93 14.84 -8.93
C ALA A 16 1.31 15.61 -7.64
N GLY A 17 2.55 15.47 -7.15
CA GLY A 17 3.04 16.14 -5.94
C GLY A 17 2.53 15.54 -4.63
N ARG A 18 1.98 14.32 -4.65
CA ARG A 18 1.42 13.66 -3.46
C ARG A 18 2.47 12.78 -2.80
N LYS A 19 2.53 12.85 -1.47
CA LYS A 19 3.40 11.98 -0.68
C LYS A 19 2.72 10.62 -0.48
N LEU A 20 3.32 9.57 -0.99
CA LEU A 20 2.85 8.19 -0.85
C LEU A 20 3.81 7.39 0.03
N ARG A 21 3.33 6.31 0.62
CA ARG A 21 4.09 5.46 1.53
C ARG A 21 3.98 4.00 1.12
N GLN A 22 5.09 3.30 1.12
CA GLN A 22 5.13 1.90 0.71
C GLN A 22 4.39 1.04 1.72
N ILE A 23 3.76 -0.03 1.23
CA ILE A 23 3.10 -1.02 2.09
C ILE A 23 4.00 -2.26 2.25
N GLU A 24 3.94 -2.88 3.42
CA GLU A 24 4.53 -4.19 3.69
C GLU A 24 3.42 -5.13 4.17
N CYS A 25 3.36 -6.33 3.60
CA CYS A 25 2.35 -7.32 3.95
C CYS A 25 2.56 -7.84 5.38
N THR A 26 1.48 -7.97 6.15
CA THR A 26 1.55 -8.41 7.56
C THR A 26 1.25 -9.89 7.75
N ARG A 27 0.70 -10.57 6.74
CA ARG A 27 0.33 -11.98 6.79
C ARG A 27 0.20 -12.60 5.40
N ASP A 28 0.49 -13.88 5.28
CA ASP A 28 0.30 -14.61 4.02
C ASP A 28 -1.17 -14.62 3.59
N PHE A 29 -1.41 -14.34 2.30
CA PHE A 29 -2.73 -14.45 1.69
C PHE A 29 -2.62 -14.63 0.17
N LYS A 30 -3.74 -14.50 -0.54
CA LYS A 30 -3.85 -14.79 -1.98
C LYS A 30 -2.85 -14.02 -2.86
N PHE A 31 -2.48 -12.79 -2.48
CA PHE A 31 -1.74 -11.87 -3.35
C PHE A 31 -0.31 -11.56 -2.90
N ALA A 32 0.04 -11.80 -1.62
CA ALA A 32 1.38 -11.54 -1.09
C ALA A 32 1.66 -12.36 0.17
N GLN A 33 2.95 -12.46 0.53
CA GLN A 33 3.45 -13.12 1.73
C GLN A 33 3.84 -12.13 2.83
N ALA A 34 3.81 -12.55 4.09
CA ALA A 34 4.22 -11.72 5.22
C ALA A 34 5.66 -11.19 5.03
N GLY A 35 5.85 -9.88 5.17
CA GLY A 35 7.12 -9.19 4.95
C GLY A 35 7.38 -8.77 3.50
N GLU A 36 6.54 -9.18 2.54
CA GLU A 36 6.64 -8.74 1.14
C GLU A 36 6.32 -7.25 1.02
N LEU A 37 7.15 -6.53 0.27
CA LEU A 37 6.94 -5.11 -0.03
C LEU A 37 6.01 -4.98 -1.24
N GLY A 38 5.02 -4.11 -1.10
CA GLY A 38 4.12 -3.73 -2.19
C GLY A 38 4.44 -2.35 -2.75
N GLY A 39 3.48 -1.78 -3.47
CA GLY A 39 3.56 -0.42 -3.99
C GLY A 39 3.20 0.63 -2.94
N PHE A 40 2.77 1.79 -3.42
CA PHE A 40 2.64 3.00 -2.59
C PHE A 40 1.20 3.48 -2.49
N ILE A 41 0.78 3.88 -1.29
CA ILE A 41 -0.53 4.48 -1.04
C ILE A 41 -0.45 5.85 -0.38
N ASP A 42 -1.39 6.73 -0.68
CA ASP A 42 -1.50 8.07 -0.10
C ASP A 42 -2.05 8.01 1.34
N LYS A 43 -3.23 7.37 1.48
CA LYS A 43 -3.89 7.14 2.76
C LYS A 43 -4.26 5.67 2.90
N GLU A 44 -4.27 5.23 4.13
CA GLU A 44 -4.61 3.86 4.51
C GLU A 44 -6.04 3.44 4.07
N GLU A 45 -6.94 4.40 3.85
CA GLU A 45 -8.29 4.19 3.33
C GLU A 45 -8.33 3.90 1.82
N ASN A 46 -7.24 4.13 1.08
CA ASN A 46 -7.16 3.80 -0.34
C ASN A 46 -7.11 2.30 -0.61
N LEU A 47 -6.91 1.48 0.43
CA LEU A 47 -6.75 0.04 0.31
C LEU A 47 -7.67 -0.70 1.27
N GLY A 48 -8.53 -1.55 0.71
CA GLY A 48 -9.38 -2.47 1.46
C GLY A 48 -8.57 -3.51 2.25
N SER A 49 -9.21 -4.19 3.19
CA SER A 49 -8.55 -5.12 4.13
C SER A 49 -7.76 -6.25 3.45
N GLU A 50 -8.35 -6.83 2.39
CA GLU A 50 -7.77 -7.94 1.61
C GLU A 50 -7.19 -7.48 0.26
N ALA A 51 -7.07 -6.18 0.04
CA ALA A 51 -6.52 -5.63 -1.19
C ALA A 51 -4.98 -5.54 -1.09
N TRP A 52 -4.33 -5.60 -2.26
CA TRP A 52 -2.87 -5.51 -2.40
C TRP A 52 -2.50 -4.52 -3.49
N VAL A 53 -1.38 -3.82 -3.30
CA VAL A 53 -0.78 -2.93 -4.29
C VAL A 53 0.57 -3.52 -4.63
N ASP A 54 0.78 -3.89 -5.89
CA ASP A 54 2.03 -4.46 -6.37
C ASP A 54 3.15 -3.40 -6.41
N GLU A 55 4.42 -3.82 -6.35
CA GLU A 55 5.62 -3.00 -6.07
C GLU A 55 5.78 -1.75 -6.98
N GLY A 56 5.21 -1.78 -8.19
CA GLY A 56 5.22 -0.66 -9.15
C GLY A 56 4.00 0.26 -9.15
N ALA A 57 2.96 -0.05 -8.38
CA ALA A 57 1.69 0.68 -8.41
C ALA A 57 1.62 1.79 -7.36
N GLN A 58 0.86 2.84 -7.69
CA GLN A 58 0.63 4.01 -6.84
C GLN A 58 -0.87 4.28 -6.74
N VAL A 59 -1.42 4.24 -5.53
CA VAL A 59 -2.85 4.47 -5.28
C VAL A 59 -3.02 5.73 -4.44
N TRP A 60 -3.77 6.71 -4.95
CA TRP A 60 -3.85 8.02 -4.32
C TRP A 60 -5.15 8.76 -4.62
N GLY A 61 -5.41 9.84 -3.88
CA GLY A 61 -6.61 10.64 -4.07
C GLY A 61 -7.87 9.94 -3.54
N GLU A 62 -8.95 10.04 -4.30
CA GLU A 62 -10.27 9.47 -3.97
C GLU A 62 -10.42 8.00 -4.38
N ALA A 63 -9.32 7.30 -4.67
CA ALA A 63 -9.33 5.87 -4.91
C ALA A 63 -9.84 5.10 -3.68
N LYS A 64 -10.74 4.14 -3.88
CA LYS A 64 -11.33 3.28 -2.85
C LYS A 64 -11.55 1.88 -3.39
#